data_AF-A0A1V3N3N9-F1
#
_entry.id   AF-A0A1V3N3N9-F1
#
_cell.length_a   1.000
_cell.length_b   1.000
_cell.length_c   1.000
_cell.angle_alpha   90.00
_cell.angle_beta   90.00
_cell.angle_gamma   90.00
#
_symmetry.space_group_name_H-M   'P 1'
#
loop_
_entity.id
_entity.type
_entity.pdbx_description
1 polymer ?
#
loop_
_entity_poly.entity_id
_entity_poly.type
_entity_poly.pdbx_seq_one_letter_code
_entity_poly.pdbx_strand_id
1 'polypeptide(L)'
;MLTDTIGVIEPCMARQHLLFHTTNDLLNFCQLYPHWKDKPGQNVFTALGLSPSSSQLQELIIRFPNARLVGVFDNDIVGNVLDCKIVLWQRSKNIQFRLIQNDVTFRFKGIDFKIPAGEFSLHRFKTLTGIRSTYRTIKPKQYVSFLAMSSHTMGSL
;
A
#
# COMPACT_ATOMS: atom_id res chain seq x y z
N MET A 1 28.91 -24.52 13.04
CA MET A 1 29.38 -23.29 12.36
C MET A 1 28.14 -22.53 11.92
N LEU A 2 27.84 -21.42 12.59
CA LEU A 2 26.79 -20.49 12.18
C LEU A 2 27.41 -19.55 11.16
N THR A 3 26.99 -19.63 9.90
CA THR A 3 27.33 -18.64 8.90
C THR A 3 26.50 -17.39 9.19
N ASP A 4 27.13 -16.38 9.78
CA ASP A 4 26.63 -15.01 9.80
C ASP A 4 26.52 -14.51 8.35
N THR A 5 25.37 -14.72 7.72
CA THR A 5 24.99 -13.99 6.51
C THR A 5 24.52 -12.60 6.91
N ILE A 6 25.49 -11.73 7.15
CA ILE A 6 25.28 -10.28 7.18
C ILE A 6 24.58 -9.88 5.87
N GLY A 7 23.29 -9.58 5.94
CA GLY A 7 22.51 -9.05 4.82
C GLY A 7 21.39 -9.94 4.27
N VAL A 8 21.25 -11.20 4.71
CA VAL A 8 20.05 -11.99 4.36
C VAL A 8 18.95 -11.65 5.36
N ILE A 9 17.92 -10.94 4.88
CA ILE A 9 16.70 -10.74 5.65
C ILE A 9 16.02 -12.10 5.79
N GLU A 10 16.13 -12.71 6.97
CA GLU A 10 15.26 -13.83 7.32
C GLU A 10 13.81 -13.34 7.22
N PRO A 11 12.98 -13.90 6.33
CA PRO A 11 11.66 -13.33 6.04
C PRO A 11 10.74 -13.23 7.27
N CYS A 12 10.98 -14.06 8.30
CA CYS A 12 10.29 -14.02 9.58
C CYS A 12 10.69 -12.84 10.48
N MET A 13 11.82 -12.17 10.24
CA MET A 13 12.25 -10.99 10.99
C MET A 13 11.56 -9.70 10.52
N ALA A 14 10.99 -9.71 9.32
CA ALA A 14 10.28 -8.57 8.76
C ALA A 14 9.05 -8.24 9.62
N ARG A 15 8.95 -6.98 10.06
CA ARG A 15 7.84 -6.43 10.85
C ARG A 15 6.90 -5.57 10.02
N GLN A 16 7.41 -4.95 8.96
CA GLN A 16 6.64 -4.10 8.06
C GLN A 16 6.95 -4.42 6.61
N HIS A 17 5.91 -4.45 5.78
CA HIS A 17 6.02 -4.63 4.34
C HIS A 17 5.36 -3.46 3.65
N LEU A 18 6.19 -2.56 3.14
CA LEU A 18 5.81 -1.35 2.45
C LEU A 18 5.56 -1.66 0.97
N LEU A 19 4.35 -1.39 0.52
CA LEU A 19 3.86 -1.71 -0.83
C LEU A 19 3.72 -0.42 -1.65
N PHE A 20 4.29 -0.42 -2.85
CA PHE A 20 4.32 0.73 -3.76
C PHE A 20 3.73 0.35 -5.11
N HIS A 21 3.27 1.33 -5.88
CA HIS A 21 2.92 1.12 -7.29
C HIS A 21 4.17 0.98 -8.15
N THR A 22 5.11 1.92 -7.99
CA THR A 22 6.30 2.05 -8.84
C THR A 22 7.58 1.99 -8.03
N THR A 23 8.68 1.60 -8.68
CA THR A 23 10.02 1.70 -8.09
C THR A 23 10.44 3.15 -7.88
N ASN A 24 9.97 4.08 -8.71
CA ASN A 24 10.27 5.50 -8.56
C ASN A 24 9.73 6.05 -7.23
N ASP A 25 8.47 5.77 -6.88
CA ASP A 25 7.92 6.22 -5.59
C ASP A 25 8.62 5.55 -4.41
N LEU A 26 9.02 4.28 -4.55
CA LEU A 26 9.82 3.59 -3.54
C LEU A 26 11.16 4.31 -3.30
N LEU A 27 11.90 4.63 -4.36
CA LEU A 27 13.19 5.32 -4.25
C LEU A 27 13.04 6.72 -3.63
N ASN A 28 12.07 7.50 -4.10
CA ASN A 28 11.80 8.84 -3.58
C ASN A 28 11.34 8.79 -2.12
N PHE A 29 10.50 7.83 -1.75
CA PHE A 29 10.11 7.58 -0.35
C PHE A 29 11.34 7.27 0.51
N CYS A 30 12.24 6.40 0.06
CA CYS A 30 13.47 6.05 0.78
C CYS A 30 14.46 7.22 0.90
N GLN A 31 14.41 8.20 0.00
CA GLN A 31 15.20 9.44 0.09
C GLN A 31 14.57 10.43 1.10
N LEU A 32 13.25 10.62 1.03
CA LEU A 32 12.50 11.52 1.92
C LEU A 32 12.44 11.00 3.37
N TYR A 33 12.42 9.68 3.56
CA TYR A 33 12.28 9.04 4.85
C TYR A 33 13.38 7.98 5.08
N PRO A 34 14.65 8.40 5.23
CA PRO A 34 15.78 7.48 5.35
C PRO A 34 15.67 6.52 6.53
N HIS A 35 15.00 6.94 7.62
CA HIS A 35 14.81 6.15 8.84
C HIS A 35 14.12 4.79 8.64
N TRP A 36 13.39 4.61 7.53
CA TRP A 36 12.83 3.30 7.17
C TRP A 36 13.89 2.27 6.76
N LYS A 37 15.11 2.72 6.42
CA LYS A 37 16.25 1.86 6.08
C LYS A 37 17.17 1.58 7.27
N ASP A 38 17.09 2.36 8.34
CA ASP A 38 18.00 2.29 9.50
C ASP A 38 17.92 0.97 10.28
N LYS A 39 16.86 0.19 10.07
CA LYS A 39 16.66 -1.14 10.69
C LYS A 39 16.64 -2.23 9.62
N PRO A 40 17.82 -2.61 9.09
CA PRO A 40 17.91 -3.68 8.09
C PRO A 40 17.25 -4.95 8.63
N GLY A 41 16.44 -5.60 7.77
CA GLY A 41 15.69 -6.81 8.12
C GLY A 41 14.34 -6.61 8.80
N GLN A 42 14.01 -5.41 9.31
CA GLN A 42 12.67 -5.16 9.88
C GLN A 42 11.65 -4.64 8.87
N ASN A 43 12.11 -3.93 7.84
CA ASN A 43 11.25 -3.34 6.81
C ASN A 43 11.58 -3.95 5.45
N VAL A 44 10.54 -4.37 4.74
CA VAL A 44 10.61 -4.90 3.38
C VAL A 44 9.86 -3.95 2.46
N PHE A 45 10.40 -3.73 1.26
CA PHE A 45 9.83 -2.81 0.27
C PHE A 45 9.51 -3.59 -1.00
N THR A 46 8.34 -3.34 -1.60
CA THR A 46 7.94 -4.01 -2.83
C THR A 46 7.14 -3.07 -3.72
N ALA A 47 7.58 -2.91 -4.96
CA ALA A 47 6.77 -2.33 -6.02
C ALA A 47 5.90 -3.43 -6.64
N LEU A 48 4.57 -3.29 -6.54
CA LEU A 48 3.62 -4.28 -7.06
C LEU A 48 3.35 -4.11 -8.57
N GLY A 49 3.64 -2.93 -9.11
CA GLY A 49 3.30 -2.56 -10.48
C GLY A 49 1.90 -1.97 -10.63
N LEU A 50 1.48 -1.80 -11.89
CA LEU A 50 0.22 -1.12 -12.26
C LEU A 50 -1.02 -2.04 -12.20
N SER A 51 -0.83 -3.35 -12.33
CA SER A 51 -1.91 -4.33 -12.31
C SER A 51 -1.66 -5.43 -11.26
N PRO A 52 -1.59 -5.07 -9.97
CA PRO A 52 -1.37 -6.05 -8.90
C PRO A 52 -2.52 -7.06 -8.83
N SER A 53 -2.20 -8.27 -8.41
CA SER A 53 -3.18 -9.35 -8.23
C SER A 53 -3.27 -9.80 -6.78
N SER A 54 -4.38 -10.46 -6.43
CA SER A 54 -4.52 -11.08 -5.12
C SER A 54 -3.49 -12.19 -4.89
N SER A 55 -3.11 -12.95 -5.93
CA SER A 55 -2.11 -14.02 -5.82
C SER A 55 -0.73 -13.47 -5.50
N GLN A 56 -0.31 -12.39 -6.18
CA GLN A 56 0.94 -11.69 -5.89
C GLN A 56 0.96 -11.23 -4.43
N LEU A 57 -0.14 -10.69 -3.91
CA LEU A 57 -0.21 -10.32 -2.49
C LEU A 57 -0.12 -11.53 -1.56
N GLN A 58 -0.78 -12.64 -1.88
CA GLN A 58 -0.71 -13.86 -1.06
C GLN A 58 0.71 -14.41 -1.00
N GLU A 59 1.42 -14.44 -2.12
CA GLU A 59 2.83 -14.87 -2.18
C GLU A 59 3.70 -14.00 -1.27
N LEU A 60 3.47 -12.69 -1.25
CA LEU A 60 4.18 -11.77 -0.36
C LEU A 60 3.86 -12.00 1.12
N ILE A 61 2.59 -12.25 1.46
CA ILE A 61 2.17 -12.57 2.84
C ILE A 61 2.79 -13.89 3.31
N ILE A 62 2.82 -14.91 2.46
CA ILE A 62 3.47 -16.20 2.76
C ILE A 62 4.98 -16.01 2.93
N ARG A 63 5.59 -15.19 2.08
CA ARG A 63 7.02 -14.89 2.15
C ARG A 63 7.37 -14.16 3.44
N PHE A 64 6.61 -13.15 3.85
CA PHE A 64 6.89 -12.32 5.04
C PHE A 64 5.77 -12.44 6.09
N PRO A 65 5.64 -13.61 6.76
CA PRO A 65 4.46 -13.95 7.56
C PRO A 65 4.25 -13.06 8.78
N ASN A 66 5.31 -12.45 9.32
CA ASN A 66 5.26 -11.56 10.49
C ASN A 66 5.09 -10.08 10.12
N ALA A 67 5.19 -9.75 8.83
CA ALA A 67 5.20 -8.37 8.39
C ALA A 67 3.79 -7.81 8.28
N ARG A 68 3.56 -6.65 8.90
CA ARG A 68 2.33 -5.87 8.71
C ARG A 68 2.42 -5.15 7.38
N LEU A 69 1.41 -5.35 6.53
CA LEU A 69 1.30 -4.62 5.27
C LEU A 69 1.05 -3.13 5.50
N VAL A 70 1.78 -2.29 4.75
CA VAL A 70 1.64 -0.84 4.73
C VAL A 70 1.55 -0.37 3.27
N GLY A 71 0.45 0.29 2.92
CA GLY A 71 0.27 0.92 1.60
C GLY A 71 1.01 2.24 1.50
N VAL A 72 1.88 2.35 0.52
CA VAL A 72 2.63 3.59 0.20
C VAL A 72 2.32 3.96 -1.24
N PHE A 73 1.03 3.98 -1.56
CA PHE A 73 0.50 4.33 -2.88
C PHE A 73 0.19 5.82 -2.95
N ASP A 74 0.01 6.29 -4.18
CA ASP A 74 -0.36 7.66 -4.49
C ASP A 74 -1.64 8.10 -3.76
N ASN A 75 -1.73 9.40 -3.54
CA ASN A 75 -2.87 10.09 -2.97
C ASN A 75 -3.89 10.45 -4.05
N ASP A 76 -4.29 9.45 -4.82
CA ASP A 76 -5.28 9.55 -5.89
C ASP A 76 -6.32 8.43 -5.79
N ILE A 77 -7.26 8.42 -6.74
CA ILE A 77 -8.35 7.43 -6.75
C ILE A 77 -7.84 6.01 -6.96
N VAL A 78 -6.78 5.82 -7.76
CA VAL A 78 -6.22 4.51 -8.07
C VAL A 78 -5.55 3.92 -6.84
N GLY A 79 -4.71 4.70 -6.17
CA GLY A 79 -4.07 4.32 -4.91
C GLY A 79 -5.09 4.03 -3.81
N ASN A 80 -6.14 4.85 -3.69
CA ASN A 80 -7.20 4.61 -2.70
C ASN A 80 -8.01 3.34 -2.98
N VAL A 81 -8.30 3.03 -4.25
CA VAL A 81 -8.94 1.76 -4.64
C VAL A 81 -8.01 0.58 -4.34
N LEU A 82 -6.71 0.71 -4.62
CA LEU A 82 -5.76 -0.35 -4.33
C LEU A 82 -5.63 -0.61 -2.82
N ASP A 83 -5.60 0.43 -1.99
CA ASP A 83 -5.64 0.28 -0.53
C ASP A 83 -6.83 -0.59 -0.08
N CYS A 84 -8.02 -0.34 -0.65
CA CYS A 84 -9.22 -1.12 -0.37
C CYS A 84 -9.10 -2.57 -0.86
N LYS A 85 -8.54 -2.77 -2.06
CA LYS A 85 -8.27 -4.10 -2.63
C LYS A 85 -7.30 -4.91 -1.76
N ILE A 86 -6.20 -4.31 -1.29
CA ILE A 86 -5.25 -4.98 -0.39
C ILE A 86 -5.96 -5.51 0.86
N VAL A 87 -6.81 -4.69 1.50
CA VAL A 87 -7.56 -5.10 2.69
C VAL A 87 -8.54 -6.24 2.41
N LEU A 88 -9.11 -6.31 1.21
CA LEU A 88 -9.97 -7.42 0.79
C LEU A 88 -9.15 -8.67 0.49
N TRP A 89 -8.04 -8.53 -0.23
CA TRP A 89 -7.16 -9.63 -0.62
C TRP A 89 -6.50 -10.29 0.60
N GLN A 90 -6.17 -9.54 1.65
CA GLN A 90 -5.74 -10.09 2.95
C GLN A 90 -6.75 -11.07 3.57
N ARG A 91 -7.99 -11.09 3.08
CA ARG A 91 -9.10 -11.94 3.55
C ARG A 91 -9.61 -12.89 2.49
N SER A 92 -8.86 -13.07 1.41
CA SER A 92 -9.28 -13.87 0.27
C SER A 92 -10.61 -13.40 -0.33
N LYS A 93 -10.88 -12.09 -0.27
CA LYS A 93 -12.05 -11.46 -0.89
C LYS A 93 -11.59 -10.61 -2.06
N ASN A 94 -12.41 -10.56 -3.10
CA ASN A 94 -12.19 -9.66 -4.22
C ASN A 94 -13.52 -9.04 -4.64
N ILE A 95 -13.54 -7.74 -4.89
CA ILE A 95 -14.71 -7.04 -5.43
C ILE A 95 -14.27 -6.12 -6.56
N GLN A 96 -15.21 -5.76 -7.42
CA GLN A 96 -14.99 -4.76 -8.47
C GLN A 96 -15.31 -3.37 -7.93
N PHE A 97 -14.43 -2.42 -8.25
CA PHE A 97 -14.66 -0.99 -8.10
C PHE A 97 -14.80 -0.39 -9.50
N ARG A 98 -15.78 0.50 -9.70
CA ARG A 98 -15.99 1.20 -10.97
C ARG A 98 -16.09 2.69 -10.70
N LEU A 99 -15.46 3.51 -11.55
CA LEU A 99 -15.61 4.96 -11.54
C LEU A 99 -16.65 5.34 -12.59
N ILE A 100 -17.81 5.87 -12.16
CA ILE A 100 -18.92 6.25 -13.03
C ILE A 100 -19.34 7.67 -12.67
N GLN A 101 -19.27 8.61 -13.62
CA GLN A 101 -19.73 10.00 -13.44
C GLN A 101 -19.18 10.66 -12.15
N ASN A 102 -17.91 10.43 -11.84
CA ASN A 102 -17.21 10.91 -10.64
C ASN A 102 -17.54 10.19 -9.31
N ASP A 103 -18.26 9.08 -9.35
CA ASP A 103 -18.53 8.25 -8.17
C ASP A 103 -17.82 6.89 -8.27
N VAL A 104 -17.19 6.48 -7.17
CA VAL A 104 -16.74 5.10 -6.99
C VAL A 104 -17.92 4.25 -6.56
N THR A 105 -18.25 3.27 -7.39
CA THR A 105 -19.31 2.30 -7.15
C THR A 105 -18.72 0.91 -6.92
N PHE A 106 -19.26 0.19 -5.94
CA PHE A 106 -18.89 -1.20 -5.65
C PHE A 106 -20.02 -1.91 -4.91
N ARG A 107 -20.08 -3.24 -5.05
CA ARG A 107 -21.00 -4.10 -4.30
C ARG A 107 -20.22 -4.85 -3.21
N PHE A 108 -20.70 -4.79 -1.97
CA PHE A 108 -20.12 -5.52 -0.86
C PHE A 108 -21.21 -6.18 -0.02
N LYS A 109 -21.11 -7.51 0.16
CA LYS A 109 -22.12 -8.31 0.89
C LYS A 109 -23.57 -8.07 0.41
N GLY A 110 -23.75 -7.95 -0.90
CA GLY A 110 -25.08 -7.73 -1.50
C GLY A 110 -25.59 -6.29 -1.46
N ILE A 111 -24.85 -5.37 -0.84
CA ILE A 111 -25.22 -3.95 -0.76
C ILE A 111 -24.40 -3.16 -1.78
N ASP A 112 -25.07 -2.30 -2.54
CA ASP A 112 -24.44 -1.37 -3.48
C ASP A 112 -24.06 -0.07 -2.77
N PHE A 113 -22.81 0.34 -2.96
CA PHE A 113 -22.27 1.59 -2.44
C PHE A 113 -21.92 2.52 -3.59
N LYS A 114 -22.14 3.81 -3.36
CA LYS A 114 -21.80 4.90 -4.26
C LYS A 114 -21.19 6.03 -3.44
N ILE A 115 -19.96 6.41 -3.76
CA ILE A 115 -19.18 7.38 -2.99
C ILE A 115 -18.54 8.37 -3.98
N PRO A 116 -18.68 9.70 -3.78
CA PRO A 116 -17.94 10.67 -4.58
C PRO A 116 -16.44 10.39 -4.58
N ALA A 117 -15.80 10.44 -5.74
CA ALA A 117 -14.39 10.07 -5.88
C ALA A 117 -13.46 10.88 -4.97
N GLY A 118 -13.76 12.17 -4.76
CA GLY A 118 -13.02 13.04 -3.84
C GLY A 118 -13.15 12.67 -2.35
N GLU A 119 -14.19 11.91 -1.98
CA GLU A 119 -14.40 11.40 -0.62
C GLU A 119 -13.97 9.94 -0.47
N PHE A 120 -13.64 9.27 -1.58
CA PHE A 120 -13.29 7.86 -1.58
C PHE A 120 -11.91 7.65 -0.98
N SER A 121 -11.87 6.92 0.13
CA SER A 121 -10.65 6.58 0.86
C SER A 121 -10.80 5.24 1.54
N LEU A 122 -9.68 4.63 1.93
CA LEU A 122 -9.68 3.41 2.75
C LEU A 122 -10.48 3.60 4.05
N HIS A 123 -10.38 4.77 4.69
CA HIS A 123 -11.12 5.06 5.92
C HIS A 123 -12.64 5.05 5.67
N ARG A 124 -13.10 5.74 4.61
CA ARG A 124 -14.50 5.78 4.21
C ARG A 124 -15.02 4.38 3.87
N PHE A 125 -14.24 3.60 3.12
CA PHE A 125 -14.55 2.22 2.78
C PHE A 125 -14.70 1.33 4.03
N LYS A 126 -13.75 1.37 4.98
CA LYS A 126 -13.80 0.59 6.23
C LYS A 126 -15.00 0.97 7.10
N THR A 127 -15.33 2.26 7.16
CA THR A 127 -16.46 2.77 7.93
C THR A 127 -17.79 2.26 7.37
N LEU A 128 -17.97 2.30 6.05
CA LEU A 128 -19.21 1.86 5.40
C LEU A 128 -19.37 0.33 5.37
N THR A 129 -18.27 -0.41 5.22
CA THR A 129 -18.31 -1.88 5.08
C THR A 129 -18.16 -2.64 6.40
N GLY A 130 -17.75 -1.96 7.48
CA GLY A 130 -17.44 -2.57 8.77
C GLY A 130 -16.18 -3.44 8.77
N ILE A 131 -15.36 -3.37 7.72
CA ILE A 131 -14.10 -4.12 7.61
C ILE A 131 -13.08 -3.59 8.62
N ARG A 132 -12.69 -4.45 9.58
CA ARG A 132 -11.55 -4.19 10.49
C ARG A 132 -10.25 -4.60 9.82
N SER A 133 -9.15 -3.86 9.85
CA SER A 133 -7.87 -4.37 9.31
C SER A 133 -6.72 -3.65 10.00
N THR A 134 -5.61 -4.38 10.21
CA THR A 134 -4.33 -3.87 10.72
C THR A 134 -3.53 -3.12 9.64
N TYR A 135 -3.96 -3.20 8.37
CA TYR A 135 -3.39 -2.46 7.26
C TYR A 135 -3.40 -0.96 7.52
N ARG A 136 -2.24 -0.33 7.24
CA ARG A 136 -2.01 1.11 7.38
C ARG A 136 -1.59 1.69 6.03
N THR A 137 -1.72 2.99 5.89
CA THR A 137 -1.26 3.72 4.72
C THR A 137 -0.30 4.83 5.12
N ILE A 138 0.64 5.15 4.24
CA ILE A 138 1.48 6.34 4.29
C ILE A 138 1.28 7.06 2.98
N LYS A 139 0.66 8.25 3.03
CA LYS A 139 0.32 9.03 1.84
C LYS A 139 1.28 10.23 1.70
N PRO A 140 1.64 10.62 0.47
CA PRO A 140 2.38 11.85 0.23
C PRO A 140 1.49 13.04 0.62
N LYS A 141 1.88 13.80 1.63
CA LYS A 141 1.07 14.91 2.15
C LYS A 141 1.07 16.06 1.15
N GLN A 142 -0.11 16.58 0.79
CA GLN A 142 -0.28 17.70 -0.15
C GLN A 142 0.17 17.44 -1.60
N TYR A 143 0.65 16.24 -1.92
CA TYR A 143 1.09 15.85 -3.26
C TYR A 143 0.35 14.58 -3.70
N VAL A 144 0.33 14.33 -5.01
CA VAL A 144 -0.23 13.10 -5.59
C VAL A 144 0.69 11.89 -5.31
N SER A 145 2.00 12.03 -5.43
CA SER A 145 2.97 10.93 -5.31
C SER A 145 4.21 11.34 -4.52
N PHE A 146 5.04 10.38 -4.11
CA PHE A 146 6.32 10.68 -3.44
C PHE A 146 7.33 11.26 -4.43
N LEU A 147 7.26 10.88 -5.71
CA LEU A 147 8.03 11.51 -6.78
C LEU A 147 7.68 13.01 -6.94
N ALA A 148 6.39 13.37 -6.92
CA ALA A 148 5.98 14.78 -6.97
C ALA A 148 6.50 15.54 -5.73
N MET A 149 6.35 14.94 -4.55
CA MET A 149 6.82 15.52 -3.29
C MET A 149 8.34 15.76 -3.26
N SER A 150 9.14 14.81 -3.74
CA SER A 150 10.60 14.93 -3.76
C SER A 150 11.06 16.00 -4.76
N SER A 151 10.44 16.08 -5.93
CA SER A 151 10.75 17.07 -6.96
C SER A 151 10.59 18.51 -6.44
N HIS A 152 9.54 18.75 -5.63
CA HIS A 152 9.34 20.05 -4.97
C HIS A 152 10.31 20.31 -3.83
N THR A 153 10.71 19.28 -3.08
CA THR A 153 11.64 19.42 -1.94
C THR A 153 13.09 19.66 -2.41
N MET A 154 13.49 19.00 -3.50
CA MET A 154 14.85 19.09 -4.06
C MET A 154 15.05 20.28 -4.99
N GLY A 155 13.99 20.84 -5.58
CA GLY A 155 14.04 22.05 -6.40
C GLY A 155 14.08 23.37 -5.62
N SER A 156 14.11 23.31 -4.28
CA SER A 156 14.17 24.46 -3.36
C SER A 156 15.54 24.62 -2.66
N LEU A 157 16.58 23.98 -3.20
CA LEU A 157 18.00 24.21 -2.88
C LEU A 157 18.67 24.94 -4.04
#